data_AF-A0A3R7BMI1-F1
#
_entry.id   AF-A0A3R7BMI1-F1
#
_cell.length_a   1.000
_cell.length_b   1.000
_cell.length_c   1.000
_cell.angle_alpha   90.00
_cell.angle_beta   90.00
_cell.angle_gamma   90.00
#
_symmetry.space_group_name_H-M   'P 1'
#
loop_
_entity.id
_entity.type
_entity.pdbx_description
1 polymer ?
#
loop_
_entity_poly.entity_id
_entity_poly.type
_entity_poly.pdbx_seq_one_letter_code
_entity_poly.pdbx_strand_id
1 'polypeptide(L)'
;MVQYQFIALAATAVTAATAKISVQVHRNLEVAKQSNVVVKFHCDEALTTHRRRLKSGASRTETIESLADSLKEHTTTSQASVKSLLANEVESTDVEVAGTTWIDCSMYVNNAPTDLVQKIAVFPEVESIYEPVTMILDETKSDDKPASTVNEAIQWGVKKIQAPALWAKGIEGDGIVVANIDGGVRHTHESLESNWRSEYGWFDPHNKSNQLPDDYDGHGTHVILAYPLK
;
A
#
# COMPACT_ATOMS: atom_id res chain seq x y z
N MET A 1 -47.81 15.08 -11.19
CA MET A 1 -47.15 13.92 -10.55
C MET A 1 -45.64 13.80 -10.83
N VAL A 2 -45.03 14.71 -11.60
CA VAL A 2 -43.62 14.63 -12.01
C VAL A 2 -42.64 15.26 -10.99
N GLN A 3 -43.12 16.20 -10.15
CA GLN A 3 -42.25 16.97 -9.23
C GLN A 3 -41.80 16.18 -7.99
N TYR A 4 -42.56 15.16 -7.56
CA TYR A 4 -42.21 14.32 -6.41
C TYR A 4 -41.16 13.23 -6.73
N GLN A 5 -41.07 12.80 -8.00
CA GLN A 5 -40.08 11.80 -8.42
C GLN A 5 -38.65 12.37 -8.42
N PHE A 6 -38.47 13.64 -8.81
CA PHE A 6 -37.16 14.29 -8.81
C PHE A 6 -36.64 14.58 -7.39
N ILE A 7 -37.52 14.96 -6.46
CA ILE A 7 -37.13 15.22 -5.06
C ILE A 7 -36.69 13.93 -4.36
N ALA A 8 -37.42 12.83 -4.57
CA ALA A 8 -37.04 11.53 -4.02
C ALA A 8 -35.69 11.05 -4.55
N LEU A 9 -35.46 11.17 -5.87
CA LEU A 9 -34.20 10.73 -6.50
C LEU A 9 -32.99 11.56 -6.02
N ALA A 10 -33.14 12.88 -5.91
CA ALA A 10 -32.10 13.77 -5.42
C ALA A 10 -31.77 13.52 -3.93
N ALA A 11 -32.79 13.34 -3.08
CA ALA A 11 -32.60 13.00 -1.68
C ALA A 11 -31.87 11.66 -1.52
N THR A 12 -32.25 10.63 -2.30
CA THR A 12 -31.58 9.32 -2.27
C THR A 12 -30.13 9.38 -2.71
N ALA A 13 -29.81 10.16 -3.74
CA ALA A 13 -28.44 10.33 -4.23
C ALA A 13 -27.54 11.04 -3.20
N VAL A 14 -28.06 12.05 -2.50
CA VAL A 14 -27.34 12.75 -1.42
C VAL A 14 -27.11 11.85 -0.22
N THR A 15 -28.10 11.05 0.19
CA THR A 15 -27.91 10.06 1.28
C THR A 15 -26.93 8.94 0.90
N ALA A 16 -26.94 8.48 -0.35
CA ALA A 16 -26.00 7.46 -0.82
C ALA A 16 -24.57 8.00 -0.91
N ALA A 17 -24.38 9.26 -1.32
CA ALA A 17 -23.08 9.91 -1.35
C ALA A 17 -22.52 10.12 0.07
N THR A 18 -23.36 10.58 1.02
CA THR A 18 -22.94 10.75 2.42
C THR A 18 -22.61 9.42 3.09
N ALA A 19 -23.27 8.31 2.74
CA ALA A 19 -22.95 6.99 3.27
C ALA A 19 -21.55 6.48 2.88
N LYS A 20 -20.93 7.02 1.83
CA LYS A 20 -19.56 6.65 1.41
C LYS A 20 -18.49 7.34 2.24
N ILE A 21 -18.80 8.45 2.91
CA ILE A 21 -17.84 9.25 3.65
C ILE A 21 -17.78 8.74 5.09
N SER A 22 -16.58 8.39 5.55
CA SER A 22 -16.41 7.90 6.92
C SER A 22 -16.71 8.99 7.95
N VAL A 23 -17.14 8.58 9.15
CA VAL A 23 -17.42 9.48 10.28
C VAL A 23 -16.19 10.33 10.64
N GLN A 24 -14.99 9.74 10.57
CA GLN A 24 -13.74 10.42 10.87
C GLN A 24 -13.48 11.56 9.88
N VAL A 25 -13.68 11.32 8.58
CA VAL A 25 -13.59 12.37 7.54
C VAL A 25 -14.60 13.47 7.79
N HIS A 26 -15.87 13.13 8.08
CA HIS A 26 -16.88 14.14 8.42
C HIS A 26 -16.44 15.04 9.58
N ARG A 27 -15.93 14.45 10.66
CA ARG A 27 -15.46 15.18 11.83
C ARG A 27 -14.31 16.14 11.50
N ASN A 28 -13.34 15.69 10.71
CA ASN A 28 -12.21 16.52 10.32
C ASN A 28 -12.63 17.66 9.38
N LEU A 29 -13.56 17.40 8.46
CA LEU A 29 -14.15 18.45 7.61
C LEU A 29 -14.93 19.50 8.42
N GLU A 30 -15.62 19.10 9.49
CA GLU A 30 -16.31 20.04 10.38
C GLU A 30 -15.35 20.97 11.12
N VAL A 31 -14.26 20.42 11.66
CA VAL A 31 -13.29 21.14 12.52
C VAL A 31 -12.25 21.90 11.71
N ALA A 32 -11.53 21.20 10.82
CA ALA A 32 -10.37 21.73 10.10
C ALA A 32 -10.71 22.26 8.69
N LYS A 33 -11.94 22.05 8.21
CA LYS A 33 -12.42 22.41 6.84
C LYS A 33 -11.75 21.66 5.70
N GLN A 34 -10.80 20.79 6.00
CA GLN A 34 -10.08 19.93 5.08
C GLN A 34 -9.73 18.60 5.76
N SER A 35 -9.47 17.55 4.98
CA SER A 35 -8.96 16.26 5.47
C SER A 35 -8.05 15.59 4.43
N ASN A 36 -7.09 14.79 4.91
CA ASN A 36 -6.35 13.87 4.06
C ASN A 36 -7.20 12.62 3.86
N VAL A 37 -7.51 12.30 2.62
CA VAL A 37 -8.45 11.23 2.29
C VAL A 37 -7.86 10.20 1.34
N VAL A 38 -8.29 8.96 1.55
CA VAL A 38 -8.18 7.86 0.61
C VAL A 38 -9.54 7.68 -0.03
N VAL A 39 -9.59 7.87 -1.35
CA VAL A 39 -10.76 7.59 -2.18
C VAL A 39 -10.62 6.17 -2.70
N LYS A 40 -11.46 5.27 -2.22
CA LYS A 40 -11.51 3.87 -2.63
C LYS A 40 -12.48 3.70 -3.78
N PHE A 41 -12.02 3.07 -4.84
CA PHE A 41 -12.85 2.75 -6.01
C PHE A 41 -13.21 1.27 -5.99
N HIS A 42 -14.36 0.93 -6.57
CA HIS A 42 -14.73 -0.46 -6.78
C HIS A 42 -13.67 -1.17 -7.63
N CYS A 43 -13.18 -2.33 -7.18
CA CYS A 43 -12.11 -3.09 -7.86
C CYS A 43 -12.59 -4.37 -8.56
N ASP A 44 -13.80 -4.86 -8.27
CA ASP A 44 -14.20 -6.24 -8.59
C ASP A 44 -14.23 -6.56 -10.09
N GLU A 45 -14.46 -5.54 -10.92
CA GLU A 45 -14.49 -5.67 -12.37
C GLU A 45 -13.11 -6.04 -12.94
N ALA A 46 -12.02 -5.60 -12.31
CA ALA A 46 -10.66 -5.96 -12.73
C ALA A 46 -10.44 -7.48 -12.65
N LEU A 47 -10.86 -8.11 -11.55
CA LEU A 47 -10.75 -9.56 -11.34
C LEU A 47 -11.64 -10.33 -12.29
N THR A 48 -12.86 -9.82 -12.54
CA THR A 48 -13.79 -10.41 -13.50
C THR A 48 -13.23 -10.36 -14.92
N THR A 49 -12.62 -9.25 -15.30
CA THR A 49 -11.96 -9.08 -16.60
C THR A 49 -10.74 -9.97 -16.75
N HIS A 50 -9.89 -10.05 -15.73
CA HIS A 50 -8.77 -11.01 -15.70
C HIS A 50 -9.25 -12.45 -15.91
N ARG A 51 -10.25 -12.91 -15.15
CA ARG A 51 -10.82 -14.27 -15.27
C ARG A 51 -11.35 -14.57 -16.66
N ARG A 52 -11.96 -13.59 -17.35
CA ARG A 52 -12.45 -13.74 -18.73
C ARG A 52 -11.31 -13.83 -19.75
N ARG A 53 -10.20 -13.11 -19.51
CA ARG A 53 -9.04 -13.06 -20.42
C ARG A 53 -8.13 -14.29 -20.27
N LEU A 54 -8.10 -14.90 -19.09
CA LEU A 54 -7.20 -16.00 -18.79
C LEU A 54 -7.59 -17.27 -19.57
N LYS A 55 -6.65 -17.81 -20.34
CA LYS A 55 -6.84 -19.05 -21.09
C LYS A 55 -6.61 -20.26 -20.19
N SER A 56 -7.30 -21.37 -20.50
CA SER A 56 -7.00 -22.66 -19.86
C SER A 56 -5.54 -23.05 -20.10
N GLY A 57 -4.84 -23.43 -19.04
CA GLY A 57 -3.43 -23.83 -19.10
C GLY A 57 -2.42 -22.68 -19.13
N ALA A 58 -2.85 -21.44 -18.83
CA ALA A 58 -1.93 -20.31 -18.69
C ALA A 58 -0.85 -20.59 -17.63
N SER A 59 0.38 -20.18 -17.95
CA SER A 59 1.50 -20.22 -17.02
C SER A 59 1.32 -19.24 -15.87
N ARG A 60 2.13 -19.40 -14.82
CA ARG A 60 2.16 -18.46 -13.68
C ARG A 60 2.47 -17.04 -14.13
N THR A 61 3.42 -16.87 -15.05
CA THR A 61 3.82 -15.55 -15.57
C THR A 61 2.68 -14.89 -16.32
N GLU A 62 2.05 -15.59 -17.27
CA GLU A 62 0.90 -15.05 -18.02
C GLU A 62 -0.27 -14.69 -17.10
N THR A 63 -0.48 -15.48 -16.04
CA THR A 63 -1.51 -15.20 -15.04
C THR A 63 -1.23 -13.90 -14.29
N ILE A 64 0.02 -13.70 -13.83
CA ILE A 64 0.43 -12.50 -13.09
C ILE A 64 0.35 -11.26 -14.00
N GLU A 65 0.87 -11.35 -15.21
CA GLU A 65 0.85 -10.25 -16.18
C GLU A 65 -0.59 -9.85 -16.53
N SER A 66 -1.44 -10.82 -16.85
CA SER A 66 -2.86 -10.58 -17.14
C SER A 66 -3.59 -9.91 -15.96
N LEU A 67 -3.30 -10.32 -14.73
CA LEU A 67 -3.90 -9.73 -13.54
C LEU A 67 -3.42 -8.29 -13.33
N ALA A 68 -2.11 -8.06 -13.40
CA ALA A 68 -1.52 -6.73 -13.24
C ALA A 68 -2.05 -5.75 -14.29
N ASP A 69 -2.13 -6.17 -15.55
CA ASP A 69 -2.66 -5.35 -16.63
C ASP A 69 -4.14 -5.02 -16.42
N SER A 70 -4.94 -6.02 -16.02
CA SER A 70 -6.37 -5.81 -15.76
C SER A 70 -6.61 -4.84 -14.60
N LEU A 71 -5.80 -4.91 -13.54
CA LEU A 71 -5.88 -3.98 -12.41
C LEU A 71 -5.44 -2.56 -12.80
N LYS A 72 -4.35 -2.41 -13.58
CA LYS A 72 -3.86 -1.10 -14.06
C LYS A 72 -4.85 -0.44 -15.01
N GLU A 73 -5.41 -1.20 -15.96
CA GLU A 73 -6.42 -0.73 -16.90
C GLU A 73 -7.69 -0.29 -16.16
N HIS A 74 -8.19 -1.14 -15.26
CA HIS A 74 -9.36 -0.83 -14.44
C HIS A 74 -9.15 0.42 -13.58
N THR A 75 -7.98 0.55 -12.95
CA THR A 75 -7.62 1.72 -12.15
C THR A 75 -7.56 2.99 -12.99
N THR A 76 -7.07 2.90 -14.23
CA THR A 76 -7.04 4.04 -15.15
C THR A 76 -8.45 4.51 -15.49
N THR A 77 -9.35 3.59 -15.81
CA THR A 77 -10.74 3.90 -16.18
C THR A 77 -11.54 4.40 -14.98
N SER A 78 -11.53 3.64 -13.88
CA SER A 78 -12.33 3.95 -12.68
C SER A 78 -11.94 5.27 -12.03
N GLN A 79 -10.68 5.68 -12.09
CA GLN A 79 -10.24 6.94 -11.49
C GLN A 79 -10.36 8.15 -12.42
N ALA A 80 -10.78 7.97 -13.69
CA ALA A 80 -10.74 9.03 -14.70
C ALA A 80 -11.62 10.24 -14.33
N SER A 81 -12.85 10.02 -13.86
CA SER A 81 -13.78 11.11 -13.52
C SER A 81 -13.27 11.93 -12.32
N VAL A 82 -12.77 11.25 -11.28
CA VAL A 82 -12.19 11.92 -10.10
C VAL A 82 -10.91 12.67 -10.46
N LYS A 83 -10.03 12.09 -11.29
CA LYS A 83 -8.84 12.79 -11.82
C LYS A 83 -9.23 14.05 -12.60
N SER A 84 -10.26 13.96 -13.44
CA SER A 84 -10.75 15.11 -14.20
C SER A 84 -11.36 16.18 -13.30
N LEU A 85 -12.06 15.81 -12.22
CA LEU A 85 -12.56 16.76 -11.23
C LEU A 85 -11.40 17.49 -10.55
N LEU A 86 -10.40 16.74 -10.07
CA LEU A 86 -9.24 17.29 -9.37
C LEU A 86 -8.44 18.25 -10.27
N ALA A 87 -8.21 17.89 -11.54
CA ALA A 87 -7.51 18.76 -12.48
C ALA A 87 -8.18 20.13 -12.69
N ASN A 88 -9.49 20.24 -12.47
CA ASN A 88 -10.25 21.49 -12.60
C ASN A 88 -10.30 22.32 -11.31
N GLU A 89 -10.05 21.71 -10.15
CA GLU A 89 -10.20 22.34 -8.82
C GLU A 89 -8.84 22.70 -8.17
N VAL A 90 -7.78 21.94 -8.48
CA VAL A 90 -6.43 22.06 -7.88
C VAL A 90 -5.74 23.38 -8.22
N GLU A 91 -6.07 24.02 -9.35
CA GLU A 91 -5.51 25.35 -9.71
C GLU A 91 -5.94 26.46 -8.73
N SER A 92 -6.85 26.20 -7.78
CA SER A 92 -7.38 27.20 -6.84
C SER A 92 -7.22 26.87 -5.35
N THR A 93 -6.64 25.71 -5.00
CA THR A 93 -6.62 25.19 -3.62
C THR A 93 -5.30 24.48 -3.26
N ASP A 94 -4.96 24.38 -1.96
CA ASP A 94 -3.80 23.62 -1.44
C ASP A 94 -3.98 22.08 -1.53
N VAL A 95 -4.87 21.62 -2.42
CA VAL A 95 -5.21 20.21 -2.62
C VAL A 95 -4.08 19.53 -3.40
N GLU A 96 -3.57 18.42 -2.86
CA GLU A 96 -2.48 17.67 -3.48
C GLU A 96 -2.92 16.23 -3.74
N VAL A 97 -2.72 15.75 -4.98
CA VAL A 97 -2.87 14.33 -5.30
C VAL A 97 -1.57 13.61 -4.97
N ALA A 98 -1.52 12.96 -3.80
CA ALA A 98 -0.33 12.32 -3.27
C ALA A 98 0.04 11.00 -3.99
N GLY A 99 -0.93 10.38 -4.68
CA GLY A 99 -0.69 9.19 -5.48
C GLY A 99 -1.93 8.35 -5.77
N THR A 100 -1.72 7.28 -6.53
CA THR A 100 -2.73 6.28 -6.86
C THR A 100 -2.13 4.88 -6.83
N THR A 101 -2.93 3.90 -6.44
CA THR A 101 -2.56 2.50 -6.31
C THR A 101 -3.53 1.64 -7.11
N TRP A 102 -3.00 0.64 -7.82
CA TRP A 102 -3.80 -0.24 -8.68
C TRP A 102 -4.17 -1.58 -8.03
N ILE A 103 -3.44 -2.00 -6.99
CA ILE A 103 -3.71 -3.26 -6.30
C ILE A 103 -5.01 -3.16 -5.49
N ASP A 104 -5.20 -2.04 -4.79
CA ASP A 104 -6.39 -1.75 -3.99
C ASP A 104 -7.26 -0.65 -4.62
N CYS A 105 -7.00 -0.23 -5.85
CA CYS A 105 -7.76 0.81 -6.58
C CYS A 105 -8.06 2.04 -5.71
N SER A 106 -7.03 2.64 -5.12
CA SER A 106 -7.18 3.82 -4.25
C SER A 106 -6.51 5.05 -4.86
N MET A 107 -7.00 6.22 -4.47
CA MET A 107 -6.37 7.51 -4.74
C MET A 107 -6.20 8.27 -3.42
N TYR A 108 -5.03 8.87 -3.24
CA TYR A 108 -4.68 9.62 -2.04
C TYR A 108 -4.72 11.11 -2.36
N VAL A 109 -5.52 11.86 -1.60
CA VAL A 109 -5.71 13.29 -1.77
C VAL A 109 -5.47 13.97 -0.42
N ASN A 110 -4.45 14.82 -0.35
CA ASN A 110 -4.16 15.62 0.83
C ASN A 110 -4.96 16.93 0.79
N ASN A 111 -5.29 17.45 1.98
CA ASN A 111 -5.97 18.73 2.17
C ASN A 111 -7.30 18.88 1.39
N ALA A 112 -8.05 17.79 1.21
CA ALA A 112 -9.30 17.83 0.46
C ALA A 112 -10.38 18.65 1.23
N PRO A 113 -10.90 19.75 0.67
CA PRO A 113 -11.96 20.53 1.31
C PRO A 113 -13.30 19.81 1.27
N THR A 114 -14.25 20.32 2.05
CA THR A 114 -15.58 19.71 2.22
C THR A 114 -16.34 19.56 0.90
N ASP A 115 -16.33 20.58 0.05
CA ASP A 115 -17.06 20.57 -1.22
C ASP A 115 -16.44 19.56 -2.20
N LEU A 116 -15.11 19.45 -2.24
CA LEU A 116 -14.42 18.45 -3.06
C LEU A 116 -14.77 17.04 -2.62
N VAL A 117 -14.71 16.73 -1.32
CA VAL A 117 -15.07 15.41 -0.80
C VAL A 117 -16.51 15.04 -1.14
N GLN A 118 -17.44 16.00 -1.03
CA GLN A 118 -18.84 15.81 -1.41
C GLN A 118 -19.00 15.56 -2.91
N LYS A 119 -18.32 16.33 -3.78
CA LYS A 119 -18.33 16.13 -5.24
C LYS A 119 -17.78 14.75 -5.61
N ILE A 120 -16.70 14.31 -4.97
CA ILE A 120 -16.10 12.98 -5.20
C ILE A 120 -17.08 11.86 -4.81
N ALA A 121 -17.75 11.99 -3.66
CA ALA A 121 -18.65 10.94 -3.15
C ALA A 121 -19.86 10.65 -4.08
N VAL A 122 -20.25 11.60 -4.92
CA VAL A 122 -21.36 11.43 -5.87
C VAL A 122 -21.00 10.45 -7.01
N PHE A 123 -19.72 10.26 -7.33
CA PHE A 123 -19.31 9.37 -8.41
C PHE A 123 -19.67 7.91 -8.10
N PRO A 124 -20.36 7.19 -9.01
CA PRO A 124 -20.77 5.80 -8.78
C PRO A 124 -19.58 4.83 -8.65
N GLU A 125 -18.44 5.13 -9.28
CA GLU A 125 -17.20 4.36 -9.17
C GLU A 125 -16.54 4.42 -7.78
N VAL A 126 -16.86 5.45 -6.98
CA VAL A 126 -16.33 5.62 -5.63
C VAL A 126 -17.12 4.74 -4.66
N GLU A 127 -16.41 3.82 -4.02
CA GLU A 127 -16.93 2.90 -3.02
C GLU A 127 -16.97 3.56 -1.64
N SER A 128 -15.87 4.19 -1.22
CA SER A 128 -15.77 4.84 0.10
C SER A 128 -14.69 5.93 0.13
N ILE A 129 -14.80 6.82 1.11
CA ILE A 129 -13.85 7.90 1.40
C ILE A 129 -13.52 7.87 2.89
N TYR A 130 -12.26 7.61 3.22
CA TYR A 130 -11.77 7.46 4.60
C TYR A 130 -10.40 8.11 4.77
N GLU A 131 -9.89 8.20 5.99
CA GLU A 131 -8.55 8.77 6.25
C GLU A 131 -7.45 7.71 6.14
N PRO A 132 -6.24 8.07 5.68
CA PRO A 132 -5.15 7.11 5.62
C PRO A 132 -4.87 6.54 7.02
N VAL A 133 -4.68 5.23 7.08
CA VAL A 133 -4.27 4.56 8.32
C VAL A 133 -2.80 4.87 8.55
N THR A 134 -2.48 5.47 9.70
CA THR A 134 -1.11 5.68 10.13
C THR A 134 -0.74 4.63 11.17
N MET A 135 0.37 3.92 10.92
CA MET A 135 0.97 3.01 11.89
C MET A 135 2.22 3.68 12.46
N ILE A 136 2.38 3.62 13.78
CA ILE A 136 3.55 4.15 14.48
C ILE A 136 4.33 2.94 14.97
N LEU A 137 5.63 2.90 14.66
CA LEU A 137 6.53 1.93 15.26
C LEU A 137 6.79 2.34 16.71
N ASP A 138 6.42 1.47 17.64
CA ASP A 138 6.75 1.67 19.05
C ASP A 138 8.28 1.58 19.24
N GLU A 139 8.80 2.33 20.22
CA GLU A 139 10.19 2.19 20.61
C GLU A 139 10.48 0.75 21.07
N THR A 140 11.58 0.18 20.58
CA THR A 140 12.04 -1.13 21.00
C THR A 140 12.43 -1.08 22.47
N LYS A 141 11.75 -1.88 23.31
CA LYS A 141 12.18 -2.12 24.69
C LYS A 141 13.37 -3.07 24.66
N SER A 142 14.58 -2.52 24.61
CA SER A 142 15.77 -3.33 24.86
C SER A 142 16.04 -3.36 26.36
N ASP A 143 15.74 -4.49 27.01
CA ASP A 143 16.45 -4.86 28.24
C ASP A 143 17.86 -5.27 27.80
N ASP A 144 18.72 -4.28 27.51
CA ASP A 144 20.09 -4.48 27.02
C ASP A 144 20.86 -5.36 28.01
N LYS A 145 20.80 -6.68 27.79
CA LYS A 145 21.83 -7.58 28.29
C LYS A 145 23.02 -7.39 27.36
N PRO A 146 24.23 -7.17 27.89
CA PRO A 146 25.42 -7.06 27.06
C PRO A 146 25.46 -8.26 26.10
N ALA A 147 25.73 -7.97 24.83
CA ALA A 147 25.86 -8.99 23.80
C ALA A 147 26.75 -10.12 24.34
N SER A 148 26.24 -11.35 24.27
CA SER A 148 27.03 -12.52 24.67
C SER A 148 28.37 -12.47 23.94
N THR A 149 29.48 -12.57 24.67
CA THR A 149 30.82 -12.65 24.07
C THR A 149 31.03 -13.94 23.27
N VAL A 150 30.05 -14.86 23.32
CA VAL A 150 29.97 -16.05 22.50
C VAL A 150 29.39 -15.67 21.14
N ASN A 151 30.27 -15.48 20.16
CA ASN A 151 29.91 -15.38 18.75
C ASN A 151 29.50 -16.78 18.25
N GLU A 152 28.29 -17.22 18.59
CA GLU A 152 27.74 -18.45 18.01
C GLU A 152 27.46 -18.23 16.52
N ALA A 153 28.04 -19.07 15.67
CA ALA A 153 27.79 -19.01 14.23
C ALA A 153 26.30 -19.20 13.85
N ILE A 154 25.50 -19.82 14.72
CA ILE A 154 24.06 -20.02 14.53
C ILE A 154 23.33 -19.59 15.81
N GLN A 155 22.48 -18.57 15.68
CA GLN A 155 21.70 -18.00 16.78
C GLN A 155 20.70 -19.01 17.38
N TRP A 156 20.39 -18.88 18.66
CA TRP A 156 19.52 -19.82 19.39
C TRP A 156 18.13 -19.97 18.75
N GLY A 157 17.54 -18.87 18.25
CA GLY A 157 16.21 -18.87 17.62
C GLY A 157 16.19 -19.71 16.34
N VAL A 158 17.26 -19.60 15.54
CA VAL A 158 17.48 -20.38 14.31
C VAL A 158 17.59 -21.88 14.62
N LYS A 159 18.34 -22.24 15.66
CA LYS A 159 18.43 -23.63 16.14
C LYS A 159 17.06 -24.14 16.60
N LYS A 160 16.30 -23.31 17.33
CA LYS A 160 15.01 -23.69 17.90
C LYS A 160 13.97 -24.05 16.83
N ILE A 161 13.97 -23.35 15.70
CA ILE A 161 13.09 -23.64 14.56
C ILE A 161 13.64 -24.73 13.62
N GLN A 162 14.77 -25.37 13.96
CA GLN A 162 15.38 -26.47 13.21
C GLN A 162 15.82 -26.10 11.78
N ALA A 163 16.06 -24.81 11.48
CA ALA A 163 16.54 -24.39 10.16
C ALA A 163 17.85 -25.09 9.72
N PRO A 164 18.85 -25.32 10.60
CA PRO A 164 20.07 -26.03 10.20
C PRO A 164 19.84 -27.46 9.68
N ALA A 165 18.78 -28.14 10.13
CA ALA A 165 18.44 -29.48 9.66
C ALA A 165 17.92 -29.48 8.21
N LEU A 166 17.39 -28.35 7.73
CA LEU A 166 16.98 -28.16 6.33
C LEU A 166 18.17 -27.75 5.46
N TRP A 167 19.03 -26.85 5.94
CA TRP A 167 20.26 -26.48 5.24
C TRP A 167 21.19 -27.68 5.04
N ALA A 168 21.31 -28.57 6.03
CA ALA A 168 22.06 -29.82 5.88
C ALA A 168 21.51 -30.77 4.80
N LYS A 169 20.29 -30.52 4.30
CA LYS A 169 19.65 -31.22 3.17
C LYS A 169 19.70 -30.41 1.88
N GLY A 170 20.39 -29.27 1.85
CA GLY A 170 20.46 -28.34 0.72
C GLY A 170 19.17 -27.53 0.50
N ILE A 171 18.33 -27.37 1.53
CA ILE A 171 17.09 -26.59 1.44
C ILE A 171 17.34 -25.22 2.07
N GLU A 172 17.76 -24.25 1.26
CA GLU A 172 18.21 -22.93 1.72
C GLU A 172 17.31 -21.78 1.26
N GLY A 173 16.29 -22.08 0.45
CA GLY A 173 15.35 -21.08 -0.07
C GLY A 173 15.66 -20.60 -1.48
N ASP A 174 16.40 -21.37 -2.27
CA ASP A 174 16.71 -21.04 -3.66
C ASP A 174 15.47 -20.64 -4.47
N GLY A 175 15.57 -19.52 -5.18
CA GLY A 175 14.48 -18.98 -6.00
C GLY A 175 13.36 -18.29 -5.23
N ILE A 176 13.46 -18.16 -3.90
CA ILE A 176 12.50 -17.43 -3.07
C ILE A 176 13.01 -16.01 -2.82
N VAL A 177 12.09 -15.04 -2.89
CA VAL A 177 12.35 -13.64 -2.55
C VAL A 177 11.49 -13.28 -1.35
N VAL A 178 12.11 -12.73 -0.32
CA VAL A 178 11.44 -12.23 0.89
C VAL A 178 11.45 -10.70 0.85
N ALA A 179 10.28 -10.09 0.98
CA ALA A 179 10.14 -8.64 1.07
C ALA A 179 9.99 -8.22 2.55
N ASN A 180 10.62 -7.12 2.92
CA ASN A 180 10.55 -6.53 4.25
C ASN A 180 10.01 -5.10 4.15
N ILE A 181 9.04 -4.75 5.01
CA ILE A 181 8.52 -3.39 5.14
C ILE A 181 8.88 -2.93 6.55
N ASP A 182 9.89 -2.06 6.64
CA ASP A 182 10.52 -1.65 7.89
C ASP A 182 11.16 -0.26 7.72
N GLY A 183 11.86 0.25 8.74
CA GLY A 183 12.59 1.53 8.71
C GLY A 183 13.79 1.57 7.75
N GLY A 184 14.12 0.44 7.12
CA GLY A 184 15.16 0.36 6.10
C GLY A 184 16.02 -0.89 6.17
N VAL A 185 17.05 -0.96 5.32
CA VAL A 185 18.09 -2.00 5.41
C VAL A 185 19.45 -1.43 5.02
N ARG A 186 20.50 -1.67 5.84
CA ARG A 186 21.89 -1.41 5.45
C ARG A 186 22.35 -2.43 4.41
N HIS A 187 22.13 -2.14 3.12
CA HIS A 187 22.51 -3.06 2.04
C HIS A 187 24.01 -3.40 1.98
N THR A 188 24.88 -2.54 2.53
CA THR A 188 26.33 -2.77 2.61
C THR A 188 26.76 -3.65 3.78
N HIS A 189 25.82 -4.23 4.53
CA HIS A 189 26.18 -5.20 5.57
C HIS A 189 26.80 -6.45 4.93
N GLU A 190 27.94 -6.90 5.45
CA GLU A 190 28.70 -8.08 4.98
C GLU A 190 27.91 -9.40 4.90
N SER A 191 26.70 -9.47 5.46
CA SER A 191 25.82 -10.65 5.44
C SER A 191 24.63 -10.49 4.50
N LEU A 192 24.42 -9.28 3.97
CA LEU A 192 23.30 -8.90 3.10
C LEU A 192 23.75 -8.46 1.71
N GLU A 193 24.96 -7.92 1.56
CA GLU A 193 25.42 -7.27 0.33
C GLU A 193 25.33 -8.17 -0.90
N SER A 194 25.52 -9.48 -0.74
CA SER A 194 25.42 -10.47 -1.81
C SER A 194 24.01 -11.03 -2.04
N ASN A 195 23.06 -10.76 -1.15
CA ASN A 195 21.77 -11.46 -1.08
C ASN A 195 20.55 -10.54 -1.28
N TRP A 196 20.74 -9.22 -1.35
CA TRP A 196 19.63 -8.31 -1.63
C TRP A 196 19.39 -8.19 -3.14
N ARG A 197 18.11 -8.03 -3.51
CA ARG A 197 17.69 -7.89 -4.90
C ARG A 197 17.81 -6.44 -5.34
N SER A 198 18.53 -6.16 -6.43
CA SER A 198 18.65 -4.79 -6.95
C SER A 198 17.39 -4.34 -7.69
N GLU A 199 17.02 -5.05 -8.75
CA GLU A 199 15.87 -4.70 -9.59
C GLU A 199 14.54 -4.96 -8.85
N TYR A 200 13.76 -3.91 -8.63
CA TYR A 200 12.51 -3.93 -7.84
C TYR A 200 12.68 -4.39 -6.37
N GLY A 201 13.88 -4.31 -5.80
CA GLY A 201 14.12 -4.75 -4.41
C GLY A 201 14.29 -3.63 -3.40
N TRP A 202 14.14 -2.36 -3.80
CA TRP A 202 14.13 -1.22 -2.90
C TRP A 202 13.06 -0.21 -3.26
N PHE A 203 12.42 0.35 -2.23
CA PHE A 203 11.51 1.48 -2.34
C PHE A 203 11.57 2.31 -1.06
N ASP A 204 11.96 3.58 -1.19
CA ASP A 204 11.93 4.57 -0.10
C ASP A 204 10.62 5.40 -0.21
N PRO A 205 9.64 5.17 0.68
CA PRO A 205 8.40 5.94 0.69
C PRO A 205 8.54 7.33 1.32
N HIS A 206 9.63 7.64 2.02
CA HIS A 206 9.82 8.88 2.78
C HIS A 206 10.38 10.01 1.91
N ASN A 207 11.64 9.89 1.49
CA ASN A 207 12.33 10.97 0.77
C ASN A 207 12.35 10.73 -0.75
N LYS A 208 12.10 9.49 -1.19
CA LYS A 208 12.12 9.03 -2.58
C LYS A 208 13.42 9.36 -3.34
N SER A 209 14.44 9.83 -2.63
CA SER A 209 15.73 10.24 -3.16
C SER A 209 16.79 9.15 -3.01
N ASN A 210 16.58 8.24 -2.07
CA ASN A 210 17.53 7.17 -1.77
C ASN A 210 17.35 6.05 -2.79
N GLN A 211 18.30 5.97 -3.73
CA GLN A 211 18.29 4.95 -4.79
C GLN A 211 18.73 3.57 -4.30
N LEU A 212 19.34 3.50 -3.11
CA LEU A 212 19.84 2.27 -2.50
C LEU A 212 19.23 2.12 -1.10
N PRO A 213 19.04 0.88 -0.60
CA PRO A 213 18.56 0.65 0.74
C PRO A 213 19.45 1.30 1.78
N ASP A 214 18.84 2.05 2.68
CA ASP A 214 19.50 2.59 3.86
C ASP A 214 18.65 2.31 5.09
N ASP A 215 19.26 2.37 6.27
CA ASP A 215 18.61 2.15 7.55
C ASP A 215 19.25 3.06 8.59
N TYR A 216 18.48 4.01 9.10
CA TYR A 216 18.94 4.96 10.12
C TYR A 216 18.76 4.43 11.54
N ASP A 217 17.84 3.49 11.74
CA ASP A 217 17.37 3.04 13.05
C ASP A 217 18.02 1.72 13.45
N GLY A 218 18.45 0.94 12.45
CA GLY A 218 19.02 -0.40 12.59
C GLY A 218 17.98 -1.51 12.76
N HIS A 219 16.71 -1.17 12.98
CA HIS A 219 15.64 -2.13 13.22
C HIS A 219 15.42 -3.03 12.00
N GLY A 220 15.25 -2.45 10.81
CA GLY A 220 14.98 -3.24 9.61
C GLY A 220 16.19 -4.07 9.17
N THR A 221 17.41 -3.55 9.35
CA THR A 221 18.65 -4.30 9.21
C THR A 221 18.68 -5.50 10.16
N HIS A 222 18.32 -5.32 11.42
CA HIS A 222 18.27 -6.42 12.39
C HIS A 222 17.19 -7.45 12.04
N VAL A 223 15.98 -7.02 11.63
CA VAL A 223 14.88 -7.90 11.23
C VAL A 223 15.26 -8.77 10.05
N ILE A 224 15.92 -8.20 9.04
CA ILE A 224 16.33 -8.95 7.85
C ILE A 224 17.59 -9.79 8.08
N LEU A 225 18.48 -9.39 8.99
CA LEU A 225 19.74 -10.07 9.35
C LEU A 225 19.58 -11.37 10.14
N ALA A 226 18.38 -11.95 10.19
CA ALA A 226 18.20 -13.23 10.84
C ALA A 226 19.08 -14.36 10.25
N TYR A 227 19.79 -14.16 9.12
CA TYR A 227 20.62 -15.18 8.48
C TYR A 227 21.84 -14.63 7.73
N PRO A 228 23.07 -15.08 8.05
CA PRO A 228 24.14 -15.12 7.07
C PRO A 228 23.92 -16.36 6.19
N LEU A 229 23.34 -16.17 5.00
CA LEU A 229 23.50 -17.16 3.93
C LEU A 229 24.95 -17.03 3.44
N LYS A 230 25.75 -18.07 3.68
CA LYS A 230 27.06 -18.28 3.09
C LYS A 230 26.99 -19.38 2.06
#